data_AF-A0AAN9TUQ1-F1
#
_entry.id   AF-A0AAN9TUQ1-F1
#
_cell.length_a   1.000
_cell.length_b   1.000
_cell.length_c   1.000
_cell.angle_alpha   90.00
_cell.angle_beta   90.00
_cell.angle_gamma   90.00
#
_symmetry.space_group_name_H-M   'P 1'
#
loop_
_entity.id
_entity.type
_entity.pdbx_description
1 polymer ?
#
loop_
_entity_poly.entity_id
_entity_poly.type
_entity_poly.pdbx_seq_one_letter_code
_entity_poly.pdbx_strand_id
1 'polypeptide(L)'
;MSDQKETKNSKGKSLIIAYFLWLVGGVAGLHHYYLGRDLHGFLWLCTLGGYFGFGWLRDVFHINEYVAEANEDQNYLKKIKEIVKKNKKPPFSTIRFTGMVLLAYYWSSLFHIAIPNDELAGINWKWLYLLSPFFCALGVWAVGNVGLQKGGMKTPVIAAYLTFPLQLFMDESTAFTLMVLAAAYAFDTYEKEWRPKTKSDRNCLRRIMILGAAYLLFCSMWASYFYFNAKITDQDGEEIPVREAFYHFIKSPVWKDLKNSLIETWNYAQQHGWMETWRQVVEMSDPYGENNAYKVLGLTSMASQSEINSKCRTLSVRYHPDKVKNEDEKTTAQEKFYEVQQACEILSSNRVKRRRKNKRSDQDGEL
;
A
#
# COMPACT_ATOMS: atom_id res chain seq x y z
N MET A 1 14.07 -47.99 -33.58
CA MET A 1 14.85 -47.72 -32.36
C MET A 1 14.24 -46.50 -31.71
N SER A 2 13.62 -46.73 -30.56
CA SER A 2 12.79 -45.83 -29.77
C SER A 2 13.52 -44.56 -29.36
N ASP A 3 12.93 -43.40 -29.66
CA ASP A 3 13.27 -42.15 -29.00
C ASP A 3 11.97 -41.51 -28.49
N GLN A 4 11.28 -42.25 -27.62
CA GLN A 4 10.32 -41.68 -26.69
C GLN A 4 11.11 -40.85 -25.68
N LYS A 5 11.40 -39.60 -26.03
CA LYS A 5 11.81 -38.59 -25.05
C LYS A 5 10.67 -38.42 -24.07
N GLU A 6 10.85 -38.98 -22.88
CA GLU A 6 10.01 -38.78 -21.70
C GLU A 6 9.54 -37.33 -21.63
N THR A 7 8.26 -37.10 -21.92
CA THR A 7 7.57 -35.87 -21.58
C THR A 7 7.44 -35.88 -20.06
N LYS A 8 8.49 -35.40 -19.39
CA LYS A 8 8.50 -35.19 -17.95
C LYS A 8 7.26 -34.36 -17.63
N ASN A 9 6.26 -35.03 -17.04
CA ASN A 9 4.95 -34.50 -16.73
C ASN A 9 5.10 -33.40 -15.69
N SER A 10 5.47 -32.21 -16.15
CA SER A 10 5.50 -30.99 -15.36
C SER A 10 4.04 -30.65 -15.09
N LYS A 11 3.52 -31.10 -13.94
CA LYS A 11 2.22 -30.64 -13.42
C LYS A 11 2.16 -29.13 -13.60
N GLY A 12 1.15 -28.65 -14.32
CA GLY A 12 0.93 -27.22 -14.56
C GLY A 12 0.82 -26.44 -13.25
N LYS A 13 0.98 -25.12 -13.33
CA LYS A 13 0.71 -24.16 -12.26
C LYS A 13 -0.71 -24.34 -11.74
N SER A 14 -0.85 -24.38 -10.42
CA SER A 14 -2.12 -24.59 -9.73
C SER A 14 -2.84 -23.26 -9.52
N LEU A 15 -4.15 -23.27 -9.80
CA LEU A 15 -5.03 -22.15 -9.56
C LEU A 15 -5.17 -21.82 -8.07
N ILE A 16 -5.28 -22.85 -7.23
CA ILE A 16 -5.41 -22.72 -5.78
C ILE A 16 -4.16 -22.06 -5.20
N ILE A 17 -2.98 -22.50 -5.64
CA ILE A 17 -1.71 -21.90 -5.20
C ILE A 17 -1.63 -20.43 -5.65
N ALA A 18 -2.05 -20.11 -6.87
CA ALA A 18 -2.06 -18.74 -7.36
C ALA A 18 -2.95 -17.80 -6.51
N TYR A 19 -4.17 -18.25 -6.16
CA TYR A 19 -5.06 -17.48 -5.28
C TYR A 19 -4.53 -17.38 -3.84
N PHE A 20 -3.94 -18.44 -3.30
CA PHE A 20 -3.31 -18.39 -1.98
C PHE A 20 -2.16 -17.38 -1.94
N LEU A 21 -1.28 -17.40 -2.94
CA LEU A 21 -0.17 -16.45 -3.05
C LEU A 21 -0.66 -15.02 -3.26
N TRP A 22 -1.76 -14.83 -3.99
CA TRP A 22 -2.42 -13.53 -4.13
C TRP A 22 -3.01 -13.01 -2.81
N LEU A 23 -3.58 -13.88 -1.97
CA LEU A 23 -4.13 -13.47 -0.69
C LEU A 23 -3.04 -13.09 0.31
N VAL A 24 -2.01 -13.92 0.45
CA VAL A 24 -0.98 -13.77 1.50
C VAL A 24 0.13 -12.80 1.09
N GLY A 25 0.52 -12.78 -0.17
CA GLY A 25 1.61 -11.95 -0.67
C GLY A 25 1.32 -11.29 -2.01
N GLY A 26 0.03 -11.12 -2.35
CA GLY A 26 -0.35 -10.49 -3.61
C GLY A 26 0.04 -9.03 -3.69
N VAL A 27 0.08 -8.31 -2.56
CA VAL A 27 0.59 -6.93 -2.49
C VAL A 27 2.06 -6.87 -2.94
N ALA A 28 2.86 -7.87 -2.60
CA ALA A 28 4.25 -8.01 -3.05
C ALA A 28 4.38 -8.69 -4.44
N GLY A 29 3.27 -9.09 -5.08
CA GLY A 29 3.27 -9.71 -6.40
C GLY A 29 3.67 -11.18 -6.44
N LEU A 30 3.58 -11.94 -5.33
CA LEU A 30 4.02 -13.35 -5.27
C LEU A 30 3.34 -14.25 -6.31
N HIS A 31 2.04 -14.05 -6.57
CA HIS A 31 1.30 -14.80 -7.59
C HIS A 31 1.85 -14.54 -9.00
N HIS A 32 2.27 -13.31 -9.31
CA HIS A 32 2.90 -12.99 -10.60
C HIS A 32 4.23 -13.70 -10.77
N TYR A 33 5.06 -13.72 -9.71
CA TYR A 33 6.33 -14.46 -9.75
C TYR A 33 6.12 -15.97 -9.92
N TYR A 34 5.13 -16.55 -9.23
CA TYR A 34 4.78 -17.96 -9.39
C TYR A 34 4.39 -18.31 -10.84
N LEU A 35 3.69 -17.41 -11.51
CA LEU A 35 3.20 -17.53 -12.88
C LEU A 35 4.24 -17.09 -13.93
N GLY A 36 5.45 -16.71 -13.53
CA GLY A 36 6.54 -16.32 -14.45
C GLY A 36 6.37 -14.92 -15.05
N ARG A 37 5.56 -14.06 -14.42
CA ARG A 37 5.29 -12.68 -14.84
C ARG A 37 6.17 -11.70 -14.05
N ASP A 38 7.48 -11.80 -14.24
CA ASP A 38 8.47 -11.16 -13.35
C ASP A 38 8.37 -9.65 -13.30
N LEU A 39 8.24 -9.02 -14.46
CA LEU A 39 8.06 -7.57 -14.54
C LEU A 39 6.77 -7.15 -13.83
N HIS A 40 5.70 -7.93 -13.95
CA HIS A 40 4.43 -7.63 -13.29
C HIS A 40 4.55 -7.74 -11.76
N GLY A 41 5.21 -8.78 -11.27
CA GLY A 41 5.51 -8.95 -9.85
C GLY A 41 6.39 -7.82 -9.31
N PHE A 42 7.42 -7.41 -10.06
CA PHE A 42 8.30 -6.30 -9.69
C PHE A 42 7.54 -4.99 -9.57
N LEU A 43 6.64 -4.69 -10.52
CA LEU A 43 5.80 -3.51 -10.45
C LEU A 43 4.89 -3.53 -9.22
N TRP A 44 4.34 -4.69 -8.85
CA TRP A 44 3.51 -4.82 -7.64
C TRP A 44 4.32 -4.56 -6.39
N LEU A 45 5.55 -5.09 -6.31
CA LEU A 45 6.46 -4.85 -5.21
C LEU A 45 6.82 -3.35 -5.07
N CYS A 46 7.08 -2.66 -6.18
CA CYS A 46 7.39 -1.23 -6.17
C CYS A 46 6.19 -0.32 -5.87
N THR A 47 4.95 -0.80 -6.04
CA THR A 47 3.74 0.03 -5.96
C THR A 47 2.75 -0.44 -4.90
N LEU A 48 3.16 -1.36 -4.03
CA LEU A 48 2.34 -1.96 -2.98
C LEU A 48 1.04 -2.53 -3.55
N GLY A 49 1.15 -3.47 -4.47
CA GLY A 49 0.02 -4.18 -5.06
C GLY A 49 -0.61 -3.47 -6.25
N GLY A 50 0.15 -2.68 -7.02
CA GLY A 50 -0.34 -2.04 -8.23
C GLY A 50 -1.12 -0.76 -7.95
N TYR A 51 -0.43 0.28 -7.48
CA TYR A 51 -0.97 1.57 -7.05
C TYR A 51 -1.88 1.45 -5.83
N PHE A 52 -1.28 1.31 -4.64
CA PHE A 52 -1.99 1.22 -3.36
C PHE A 52 -3.09 0.14 -3.33
N GLY A 53 -2.82 -1.02 -3.94
CA GLY A 53 -3.72 -2.19 -3.90
C GLY A 53 -4.83 -2.25 -4.97
N PHE A 54 -5.01 -1.24 -5.83
CA PHE A 54 -6.01 -1.32 -6.91
C PHE A 54 -5.70 -2.42 -7.93
N GLY A 55 -4.42 -2.60 -8.27
CA GLY A 55 -3.97 -3.68 -9.14
C GLY A 55 -4.18 -5.06 -8.51
N TRP A 56 -3.94 -5.18 -7.21
CA TRP A 56 -4.19 -6.39 -6.41
C TRP A 56 -5.68 -6.78 -6.42
N LEU A 57 -6.59 -5.81 -6.25
CA LEU A 57 -8.04 -6.06 -6.38
C LEU A 57 -8.40 -6.54 -7.79
N ARG A 58 -7.87 -5.88 -8.83
CA ARG A 58 -8.14 -6.24 -10.23
C ARG A 58 -7.66 -7.65 -10.56
N ASP A 59 -6.55 -8.09 -9.97
CA ASP A 59 -5.95 -9.39 -10.25
C ASP A 59 -6.87 -10.56 -9.89
N VAL A 60 -7.79 -10.42 -8.91
CA VAL A 60 -8.72 -11.49 -8.51
C VAL A 60 -9.52 -12.04 -9.70
N PHE A 61 -9.85 -11.17 -10.66
CA PHE A 61 -10.62 -11.50 -11.86
C PHE A 61 -9.75 -12.07 -12.99
N HIS A 62 -8.44 -11.81 -12.97
CA HIS A 62 -7.53 -12.21 -14.04
C HIS A 62 -6.60 -13.37 -13.70
N ILE A 63 -6.54 -13.81 -12.43
CA ILE A 63 -5.70 -14.96 -12.02
C ILE A 63 -6.01 -16.21 -12.85
N ASN A 64 -7.28 -16.47 -13.18
CA ASN A 64 -7.68 -17.56 -14.06
C ASN A 64 -6.98 -17.49 -15.42
N GLU A 65 -6.96 -16.31 -16.04
CA GLU A 65 -6.29 -16.09 -17.33
C GLU A 65 -4.76 -16.18 -17.19
N TYR A 66 -4.19 -15.71 -16.09
CA TYR A 66 -2.75 -15.78 -15.84
C TYR A 66 -2.26 -17.22 -15.64
N VAL A 67 -3.05 -18.05 -14.96
CA VAL A 67 -2.77 -19.49 -14.82
C VAL A 67 -2.91 -20.20 -16.15
N ALA A 68 -3.95 -19.88 -16.93
CA ALA A 68 -4.13 -20.43 -18.27
C ALA A 68 -2.98 -20.05 -19.22
N GLU A 69 -2.48 -18.81 -19.13
CA GLU A 69 -1.29 -18.34 -19.85
C GLU A 69 -0.05 -19.12 -19.44
N ALA A 70 0.20 -19.27 -18.13
CA ALA A 70 1.38 -19.97 -17.61
C ALA A 70 1.37 -21.48 -17.92
N ASN A 71 0.18 -22.07 -18.03
CA ASN A 71 -0.01 -23.49 -18.35
C ASN A 71 -0.14 -23.79 -19.85
N GLU A 72 -0.11 -22.76 -20.69
CA GLU A 72 -0.30 -22.91 -22.14
C GLU A 72 -1.62 -23.60 -22.50
N ASP A 73 -2.70 -23.26 -21.79
CA ASP A 73 -4.01 -23.87 -21.99
C ASP A 73 -4.50 -23.73 -23.45
N GLN A 74 -5.03 -24.81 -24.01
CA GLN A 74 -5.42 -24.87 -25.42
C GLN A 74 -6.54 -23.88 -25.77
N ASN A 75 -7.51 -23.67 -24.87
CA ASN A 75 -8.60 -22.72 -25.09
C ASN A 75 -8.08 -21.28 -25.02
N TYR A 76 -7.19 -21.00 -24.06
CA TYR A 76 -6.52 -19.71 -23.97
C TYR A 76 -5.69 -19.39 -25.22
N LEU A 77 -4.89 -20.35 -25.69
CA LEU A 77 -4.06 -20.16 -26.90
C LEU A 77 -4.91 -19.93 -28.16
N LYS A 78 -6.04 -20.63 -28.31
CA LYS A 78 -7.00 -20.38 -29.40
C LYS A 78 -7.53 -18.95 -29.35
N LYS A 79 -8.00 -18.49 -28.17
CA LYS A 79 -8.49 -17.12 -27.95
C LYS A 79 -7.42 -16.08 -28.33
N ILE A 80 -6.17 -16.25 -27.89
CA ILE A 80 -5.08 -15.33 -28.22
C ILE A 80 -4.75 -15.35 -29.72
N LYS A 81 -4.72 -16.52 -30.35
CA LYS A 81 -4.45 -16.66 -31.79
C LYS A 81 -5.49 -15.92 -32.63
N GLU A 82 -6.76 -15.99 -32.25
CA GLU A 82 -7.84 -15.24 -32.90
C GLU A 82 -7.67 -13.72 -32.75
N ILE A 83 -7.33 -13.25 -31.54
CA ILE A 83 -7.09 -11.82 -31.27
C ILE A 83 -5.92 -11.29 -32.10
N VAL A 84 -4.81 -12.03 -32.16
CA VAL A 84 -3.61 -11.67 -32.92
C VAL A 84 -3.89 -11.70 -34.42
N LYS A 85 -4.69 -12.66 -34.91
CA LYS A 85 -5.10 -12.72 -36.31
C LYS A 85 -5.96 -11.50 -36.70
N LYS A 86 -6.85 -11.06 -35.81
CA LYS A 86 -7.70 -9.89 -36.03
C LYS A 86 -6.93 -8.57 -35.96
N ASN A 87 -5.94 -8.46 -35.06
CA ASN A 87 -5.22 -7.22 -34.79
C ASN A 87 -3.71 -7.40 -35.00
N LYS A 88 -3.17 -6.83 -36.09
CA LYS A 88 -1.72 -6.85 -36.37
C LYS A 88 -0.88 -6.26 -35.23
N LYS A 89 -1.39 -5.22 -34.58
CA LYS A 89 -0.82 -4.62 -33.35
C LYS A 89 -1.81 -4.76 -32.20
N PRO A 90 -1.35 -4.80 -30.94
CA PRO A 90 -2.27 -4.83 -29.80
C PRO A 90 -3.18 -3.59 -29.80
N PRO A 91 -4.49 -3.73 -29.54
CA PRO A 91 -5.40 -2.59 -29.49
C PRO A 91 -5.07 -1.66 -28.32
N PHE A 92 -5.60 -0.43 -28.37
CA PHE A 92 -5.53 0.50 -27.24
C PHE A 92 -6.26 -0.10 -26.02
N SER A 93 -5.73 0.15 -24.84
CA SER A 93 -6.27 -0.37 -23.59
C SER A 93 -6.17 0.71 -22.52
N THR A 94 -7.29 1.29 -22.13
CA THR A 94 -7.36 2.36 -21.12
C THR A 94 -6.62 1.97 -19.84
N ILE A 95 -6.83 0.75 -19.32
CA ILE A 95 -6.16 0.26 -18.09
C ILE A 95 -4.64 0.27 -18.23
N ARG A 96 -4.11 -0.11 -19.39
CA ARG A 96 -2.66 -0.13 -19.64
C ARG A 96 -2.11 1.28 -19.78
N PHE A 97 -2.80 2.11 -20.55
CA PHE A 97 -2.40 3.50 -20.76
C PHE A 97 -2.40 4.29 -19.44
N THR A 98 -3.45 4.16 -18.64
CA THR A 98 -3.51 4.73 -17.29
C THR A 98 -2.39 4.18 -16.41
N GLY A 99 -2.13 2.87 -16.45
CA GLY A 99 -1.00 2.27 -15.74
C GLY A 99 0.35 2.86 -16.16
N MET A 100 0.59 3.05 -17.47
CA MET A 100 1.82 3.69 -17.99
C MET A 100 1.96 5.11 -17.43
N VAL A 101 0.91 5.91 -17.47
CA VAL A 101 0.90 7.29 -16.96
C VAL A 101 1.19 7.32 -15.46
N LEU A 102 0.48 6.52 -14.67
CA LEU A 102 0.65 6.49 -13.22
C LEU A 102 2.06 6.04 -12.82
N LEU A 103 2.58 4.99 -13.45
CA LEU A 103 3.92 4.49 -13.10
C LEU A 103 5.03 5.42 -13.58
N ALA A 104 4.88 6.00 -14.78
CA ALA A 104 5.84 6.97 -15.31
C ALA A 104 5.92 8.22 -14.45
N TYR A 105 4.76 8.76 -14.04
CA TYR A 105 4.70 9.84 -13.06
C TYR A 105 5.39 9.43 -11.76
N TYR A 106 4.97 8.30 -11.17
CA TYR A 106 5.52 7.82 -9.90
C TYR A 106 7.04 7.64 -9.90
N TRP A 107 7.61 6.95 -10.90
CA TRP A 107 9.05 6.70 -10.95
C TRP A 107 9.86 7.95 -11.26
N SER A 108 9.36 8.83 -12.12
CA SER A 108 10.02 10.10 -12.42
C SER A 108 9.99 11.05 -11.21
N SER A 109 8.85 11.14 -10.50
CA SER A 109 8.74 11.91 -9.26
C SER A 109 9.61 11.31 -8.13
N LEU A 110 9.63 9.99 -7.97
CA LEU A 110 10.49 9.32 -6.99
C LEU A 110 11.97 9.63 -7.25
N PHE A 111 12.39 9.63 -8.52
CA PHE A 111 13.75 10.02 -8.88
C PHE A 111 14.05 11.48 -8.54
N HIS A 112 13.11 12.38 -8.84
CA HIS A 112 13.25 13.80 -8.54
C HIS A 112 13.41 14.04 -7.02
N ILE A 113 12.53 13.48 -6.18
CA ILE A 113 12.60 13.67 -4.73
C ILE A 113 13.78 12.93 -4.07
N ALA A 114 14.37 11.96 -4.75
CA ALA A 114 15.55 11.25 -4.26
C ALA A 114 16.84 12.08 -4.39
N ILE A 115 16.85 13.12 -5.23
CA ILE A 115 18.03 13.98 -5.44
C ILE A 115 18.16 14.96 -4.26
N PRO A 116 19.30 14.99 -3.55
CA PRO A 116 19.52 15.89 -2.42
C PRO A 116 19.28 17.35 -2.76
N ASN A 117 18.50 18.05 -1.93
CA ASN A 117 18.18 19.47 -2.12
C ASN A 117 19.36 20.39 -1.82
N ASP A 118 20.18 19.98 -0.84
CA ASP A 118 21.36 20.71 -0.36
C ASP A 118 22.64 20.19 -1.03
N GLU A 119 23.69 21.00 -1.02
CA GLU A 119 25.00 20.61 -1.53
C GLU A 119 25.61 19.51 -0.67
N LEU A 120 26.01 18.41 -1.30
CA LEU A 120 26.71 17.31 -0.64
C LEU A 120 28.18 17.33 -1.06
N ALA A 121 29.06 17.42 -0.07
CA ALA A 121 30.51 17.54 -0.29
C ALA A 121 30.90 18.72 -1.21
N GLY A 122 30.15 19.83 -1.15
CA GLY A 122 30.35 21.00 -2.00
C GLY A 122 29.90 20.82 -3.45
N ILE A 123 29.15 19.76 -3.76
CA ILE A 123 28.61 19.49 -5.10
C ILE A 123 27.09 19.62 -5.06
N ASN A 124 26.56 20.41 -5.99
CA ASN A 124 25.12 20.52 -6.23
C ASN A 124 24.67 19.38 -7.16
N TRP A 125 23.81 18.48 -6.66
CA TRP A 125 23.36 17.29 -7.39
C TRP A 125 22.15 17.53 -8.30
N LYS A 126 21.61 18.75 -8.37
CA LYS A 126 20.41 19.08 -9.16
C LYS A 126 20.57 18.90 -10.66
N TRP A 127 21.80 18.84 -11.19
CA TRP A 127 22.03 18.50 -12.60
C TRP A 127 21.47 17.11 -12.98
N LEU A 128 21.33 16.21 -12.00
CA LEU A 128 20.69 14.91 -12.18
C LEU A 128 19.23 15.01 -12.61
N TYR A 129 18.55 16.15 -12.41
CA TYR A 129 17.17 16.35 -12.90
C TYR A 129 17.04 16.14 -14.41
N LEU A 130 18.13 16.28 -15.18
CA LEU A 130 18.17 15.94 -16.61
C LEU A 130 17.87 14.45 -16.91
N LEU A 131 17.97 13.56 -15.92
CA LEU A 131 17.62 12.15 -16.05
C LEU A 131 16.13 11.86 -15.76
N SER A 132 15.36 12.83 -15.25
CA SER A 132 13.93 12.65 -14.95
C SER A 132 13.09 12.13 -16.15
N PRO A 133 13.31 12.61 -17.39
CA PRO A 133 12.61 12.08 -18.57
C PRO A 133 12.92 10.60 -18.86
N PHE A 134 14.14 10.15 -18.54
CA PHE A 134 14.51 8.74 -18.68
C PHE A 134 13.71 7.86 -17.71
N PHE A 135 13.57 8.25 -16.44
CA PHE A 135 12.76 7.51 -15.47
C PHE A 135 11.26 7.52 -15.82
N CYS A 136 10.77 8.61 -16.41
CA CYS A 136 9.41 8.66 -16.98
C CYS A 136 9.25 7.60 -18.08
N ALA A 137 10.13 7.59 -19.08
CA ALA A 137 10.09 6.61 -20.16
C ALA A 137 10.29 5.16 -19.67
N LEU A 138 11.09 4.95 -18.63
CA LEU A 138 11.30 3.65 -18.00
C LEU A 138 10.00 3.13 -17.35
N GLY A 139 9.23 4.00 -16.69
CA GLY A 139 7.91 3.66 -16.14
C GLY A 139 6.90 3.30 -17.23
N VAL A 140 6.84 4.07 -18.32
CA VAL A 140 6.01 3.74 -19.50
C VAL A 140 6.39 2.38 -20.06
N TRP A 141 7.69 2.17 -20.29
CA TRP A 141 8.22 0.94 -20.85
C TRP A 141 7.92 -0.28 -19.96
N ALA A 142 8.05 -0.14 -18.63
CA ALA A 142 7.81 -1.22 -17.70
C ALA A 142 6.36 -1.72 -17.77
N VAL A 143 5.37 -0.81 -17.75
CA VAL A 143 3.95 -1.21 -17.89
C VAL A 143 3.64 -1.72 -19.28
N GLY A 144 4.20 -1.08 -20.32
CA GLY A 144 3.99 -1.46 -21.72
C GLY A 144 4.50 -2.86 -22.07
N ASN A 145 5.47 -3.36 -21.31
CA ASN A 145 6.03 -4.70 -21.48
C ASN A 145 5.41 -5.74 -20.53
N VAL A 146 4.28 -5.45 -19.89
CA VAL A 146 3.59 -6.44 -19.05
C VAL A 146 2.76 -7.42 -19.88
N GLY A 147 2.99 -8.72 -19.64
CA GLY A 147 2.21 -9.82 -20.23
C GLY A 147 2.54 -10.06 -21.69
N LEU A 148 1.49 -10.18 -22.52
CA LEU A 148 1.59 -10.53 -23.95
C LEU A 148 2.05 -9.38 -24.86
N GLN A 149 2.33 -8.20 -24.31
CA GLN A 149 2.80 -7.05 -25.08
C GLN A 149 4.30 -6.86 -24.85
N LYS A 150 4.97 -6.35 -25.88
CA LYS A 150 6.35 -5.88 -25.80
C LYS A 150 6.48 -4.57 -26.57
N GLY A 151 7.50 -3.78 -26.25
CA GLY A 151 7.85 -2.58 -27.01
C GLY A 151 9.23 -2.07 -26.64
N GLY A 152 9.83 -1.31 -27.55
CA GLY A 152 11.11 -0.64 -27.33
C GLY A 152 11.00 0.55 -26.39
N MET A 153 12.15 1.03 -25.94
CA MET A 153 12.25 2.22 -25.07
C MET A 153 12.62 3.49 -25.85
N LYS A 154 12.87 3.38 -27.17
CA LYS A 154 13.46 4.47 -27.96
C LYS A 154 12.48 5.63 -28.13
N THR A 155 11.28 5.36 -28.65
CA THR A 155 10.29 6.40 -28.87
C THR A 155 9.81 7.08 -27.58
N PRO A 156 9.49 6.38 -26.47
CA PRO A 156 9.09 7.07 -25.23
C PRO A 156 10.22 7.92 -24.63
N VAL A 157 11.49 7.49 -24.72
CA VAL A 157 12.63 8.31 -24.27
C VAL A 157 12.73 9.59 -25.10
N ILE A 158 12.70 9.47 -26.43
CA ILE A 158 12.74 10.64 -27.32
C ILE A 158 11.59 11.59 -27.01
N ALA A 159 10.37 11.07 -26.90
CA ALA A 159 9.19 11.88 -26.60
C ALA A 159 9.35 12.62 -25.26
N ALA A 160 9.77 11.92 -24.20
CA ALA A 160 9.96 12.53 -22.89
C ALA A 160 11.00 13.67 -22.92
N TYR A 161 12.16 13.45 -23.57
CA TYR A 161 13.21 14.45 -23.69
C TYR A 161 12.83 15.63 -24.60
N LEU A 162 12.04 15.40 -25.65
CA LEU A 162 11.54 16.48 -26.51
C LEU A 162 10.54 17.39 -25.77
N THR A 163 9.74 16.82 -24.87
CA THR A 163 8.78 17.60 -24.07
C THR A 163 9.37 18.21 -22.81
N PHE A 164 10.51 17.71 -22.32
CA PHE A 164 11.13 18.18 -21.08
C PHE A 164 11.41 19.71 -21.04
N PRO A 165 11.86 20.36 -22.13
CA PRO A 165 12.06 21.82 -22.15
C PRO A 165 10.78 22.64 -21.93
N LEU A 166 9.57 22.06 -22.01
CA LEU A 166 8.31 22.78 -21.76
C LEU A 166 8.23 23.36 -20.35
N GLN A 167 8.96 22.80 -19.38
CA GLN A 167 9.06 23.35 -18.02
C GLN A 167 9.66 24.77 -17.98
N LEU A 168 10.33 25.22 -19.05
CA LEU A 168 10.84 26.59 -19.17
C LEU A 168 9.74 27.61 -19.51
N PHE A 169 8.58 27.14 -19.98
CA PHE A 169 7.50 27.98 -20.50
C PHE A 169 6.18 27.83 -19.75
N MET A 170 6.06 26.79 -18.90
CA MET A 170 4.82 26.42 -18.21
C MET A 170 5.11 26.05 -16.76
N ASP A 171 4.06 25.92 -15.94
CA ASP A 171 4.20 25.40 -14.59
C ASP A 171 4.74 23.96 -14.60
N GLU A 172 5.54 23.63 -13.58
CA GLU A 172 6.26 22.36 -13.48
C GLU A 172 5.30 21.16 -13.54
N SER A 173 4.17 21.24 -12.84
CA SER A 173 3.17 20.17 -12.78
C SER A 173 2.56 19.88 -14.16
N THR A 174 2.18 20.93 -14.90
CA THR A 174 1.61 20.79 -16.24
C THR A 174 2.65 20.30 -17.23
N ALA A 175 3.87 20.86 -17.23
CA ALA A 175 4.95 20.42 -18.10
C ALA A 175 5.29 18.94 -17.86
N PHE A 176 5.36 18.53 -16.60
CA PHE A 176 5.62 17.14 -16.21
C PHE A 176 4.50 16.20 -16.67
N THR A 177 3.24 16.60 -16.50
CA THR A 177 2.08 15.83 -16.95
C THR A 177 2.08 15.66 -18.48
N LEU A 178 2.38 16.73 -19.23
CA LEU A 178 2.49 16.67 -20.69
C LEU A 178 3.62 15.73 -21.13
N MET A 179 4.76 15.75 -20.45
CA MET A 179 5.87 14.83 -20.72
C MET A 179 5.46 13.37 -20.53
N VAL A 180 4.78 13.05 -19.42
CA VAL A 180 4.29 11.70 -19.15
C VAL A 180 3.29 11.23 -20.20
N LEU A 181 2.33 12.09 -20.56
CA LEU A 181 1.32 11.77 -21.57
C LEU A 181 1.95 11.57 -22.96
N ALA A 182 2.90 12.42 -23.34
CA ALA A 182 3.61 12.31 -24.61
C ALA A 182 4.42 11.00 -24.69
N ALA A 183 5.14 10.64 -23.63
CA ALA A 183 5.89 9.39 -23.58
C ALA A 183 4.97 8.15 -23.66
N ALA A 184 3.85 8.15 -22.92
CA ALA A 184 2.87 7.06 -22.94
C ALA A 184 2.20 6.93 -24.32
N TYR A 185 1.79 8.05 -24.92
CA TYR A 185 1.19 8.09 -26.25
C TYR A 185 2.17 7.58 -27.33
N ALA A 186 3.43 8.01 -27.25
CA ALA A 186 4.48 7.59 -28.16
C ALA A 186 4.71 6.06 -28.09
N PHE A 187 4.78 5.49 -26.88
CA PHE A 187 4.91 4.04 -26.73
C PHE A 187 3.71 3.27 -27.29
N ASP A 188 2.48 3.67 -26.94
CA ASP A 188 1.27 2.94 -27.34
C ASP A 188 1.07 2.95 -28.87
N THR A 189 1.40 4.07 -29.51
CA THR A 189 1.20 4.27 -30.96
C THR A 189 2.29 3.58 -31.79
N TYR A 190 3.56 3.77 -31.41
CA TYR A 190 4.69 3.41 -32.28
C TYR A 190 5.38 2.11 -31.89
N GLU A 191 5.60 1.87 -30.59
CA GLU A 191 6.48 0.79 -30.08
C GLU A 191 5.75 -0.52 -29.77
N LYS A 192 4.44 -0.47 -29.51
CA LYS A 192 3.67 -1.61 -29.02
C LYS A 192 3.51 -2.74 -30.05
N GLU A 193 3.95 -3.93 -29.68
CA GLU A 193 3.88 -5.16 -30.46
C GLU A 193 3.40 -6.35 -29.62
N TRP A 194 2.91 -7.40 -30.30
CA TRP A 194 2.65 -8.69 -29.66
C TRP A 194 3.97 -9.38 -29.31
N ARG A 195 4.07 -9.91 -28.08
CA ARG A 195 5.23 -10.68 -27.63
C ARG A 195 5.21 -12.07 -28.27
N PRO A 196 6.25 -12.46 -29.04
CA PRO A 196 6.42 -13.83 -29.46
C PRO A 196 6.71 -14.70 -28.23
N LYS A 197 6.16 -15.91 -28.19
CA LYS A 197 6.32 -16.83 -27.08
C LYS A 197 7.79 -17.26 -26.98
N THR A 198 8.53 -16.69 -26.03
CA THR A 198 9.87 -17.15 -25.66
C THR A 198 9.73 -18.17 -24.54
N LYS A 199 10.60 -19.19 -24.53
CA LYS A 199 10.67 -20.11 -23.38
C LYS A 199 11.11 -19.28 -22.16
N SER A 200 10.36 -19.37 -21.05
CA SER A 200 10.76 -18.77 -19.76
C SER A 200 12.21 -19.14 -19.44
N ASP A 201 13.01 -18.15 -19.05
CA ASP A 201 14.35 -18.40 -18.54
C ASP A 201 14.21 -19.33 -17.32
N ARG A 202 14.91 -20.47 -17.35
CA ARG A 202 14.84 -21.48 -16.29
C ARG A 202 15.82 -21.18 -15.17
N ASN A 203 16.72 -20.21 -15.35
CA ASN A 203 17.73 -19.90 -14.36
C ASN A 203 17.16 -19.03 -13.24
N CYS A 204 16.64 -19.70 -12.21
CA CYS A 204 16.06 -19.07 -11.02
C CYS A 204 17.03 -18.08 -10.35
N LEU A 205 18.32 -18.44 -10.25
CA LEU A 205 19.31 -17.58 -9.62
C LEU A 205 19.51 -16.27 -10.40
N ARG A 206 19.65 -16.35 -11.73
CA ARG A 206 19.77 -15.16 -12.58
C ARG A 206 18.56 -14.24 -12.43
N ARG A 207 17.36 -14.81 -12.41
CA ARG A 207 16.12 -14.07 -12.22
C ARG A 207 16.07 -13.36 -10.86
N ILE A 208 16.43 -14.06 -9.78
CA ILE A 208 16.52 -13.47 -8.44
C ILE A 208 17.56 -12.34 -8.40
N MET A 209 18.74 -12.53 -9.00
CA MET A 209 19.78 -11.50 -9.03
C MET A 209 19.32 -10.25 -9.78
N ILE A 210 18.69 -10.39 -10.95
CA ILE A 210 18.19 -9.24 -11.73
C ILE A 210 17.10 -8.50 -10.98
N LEU A 211 16.11 -9.22 -10.44
CA LEU A 211 15.01 -8.62 -9.69
C LEU A 211 15.50 -7.98 -8.39
N GLY A 212 16.43 -8.63 -7.68
CA GLY A 212 17.04 -8.12 -6.47
C GLY A 212 17.84 -6.85 -6.74
N ALA A 213 18.66 -6.82 -7.78
CA ALA A 213 19.41 -5.62 -8.18
C ALA A 213 18.46 -4.46 -8.54
N ALA A 214 17.41 -4.72 -9.33
CA ALA A 214 16.41 -3.70 -9.68
C ALA A 214 15.68 -3.17 -8.43
N TYR A 215 15.35 -4.05 -7.48
CA TYR A 215 14.70 -3.66 -6.24
C TYR A 215 15.62 -2.87 -5.32
N LEU A 216 16.90 -3.24 -5.22
CA LEU A 216 17.90 -2.47 -4.46
C LEU A 216 18.07 -1.05 -5.01
N LEU A 217 18.10 -0.89 -6.34
CA LEU A 217 18.12 0.44 -6.97
C LEU A 217 16.88 1.26 -6.60
N PHE A 218 15.69 0.65 -6.68
CA PHE A 218 14.45 1.31 -6.27
C PHE A 218 14.46 1.70 -4.78
N CYS A 219 14.90 0.81 -3.89
CA CYS A 219 15.04 1.09 -2.48
C CYS A 219 16.07 2.18 -2.18
N SER A 220 17.17 2.27 -2.95
CA SER A 220 18.17 3.32 -2.77
C SER A 220 17.61 4.72 -3.04
N MET A 221 16.64 4.86 -3.96
CA MET A 221 15.98 6.15 -4.22
C MET A 221 15.15 6.58 -3.01
N TRP A 222 14.37 5.66 -2.44
CA TRP A 222 13.62 5.90 -1.20
C TRP A 222 14.55 6.20 -0.02
N ALA A 223 15.63 5.44 0.14
CA ALA A 223 16.61 5.67 1.18
C ALA A 223 17.26 7.06 1.05
N SER A 224 17.59 7.48 -0.18
CA SER A 224 18.11 8.83 -0.45
C SER A 224 17.11 9.91 -0.05
N TYR A 225 15.84 9.78 -0.45
CA TYR A 225 14.78 10.71 -0.06
C TYR A 225 14.65 10.82 1.47
N PHE A 226 14.52 9.70 2.17
CA PHE A 226 14.35 9.70 3.63
C PHE A 226 15.56 10.25 4.38
N TYR A 227 16.75 10.07 3.84
CA TYR A 227 17.98 10.52 4.47
C TYR A 227 18.24 12.02 4.25
N PHE A 228 18.12 12.49 3.00
CA PHE A 228 18.49 13.86 2.64
C PHE A 228 17.33 14.85 2.70
N ASN A 229 16.15 14.45 2.26
CA ASN A 229 15.09 15.41 1.91
C ASN A 229 13.83 15.31 2.77
N ALA A 230 13.55 14.16 3.38
CA ALA A 230 12.34 13.98 4.17
C ALA A 230 12.42 14.75 5.49
N LYS A 231 11.40 15.58 5.74
CA LYS A 231 11.25 16.39 6.95
C LYS A 231 9.87 16.16 7.55
N ILE A 232 9.77 16.27 8.87
CA ILE A 232 8.52 16.22 9.63
C ILE A 232 8.36 17.57 10.33
N THR A 233 7.15 18.11 10.32
CA THR A 233 6.81 19.36 11.01
C THR A 233 6.35 19.05 12.43
N ASP A 234 6.95 19.72 13.41
CA ASP A 234 6.52 19.63 14.81
C ASP A 234 5.26 20.48 15.08
N GLN A 235 4.65 20.35 16.26
CA GLN A 235 3.49 21.11 16.70
C GLN A 235 3.75 22.62 16.72
N ASP A 236 5.00 23.02 16.93
CA ASP A 236 5.47 24.41 16.91
C ASP A 236 5.81 24.92 15.50
N GLY A 237 5.65 24.08 14.47
CA GLY A 237 5.90 24.44 13.06
C GLY A 237 7.36 24.28 12.61
N GLU A 238 8.26 23.76 13.46
CA GLU A 238 9.65 23.52 13.10
C GLU A 238 9.82 22.28 12.21
N GLU A 239 10.61 22.40 11.14
CA GLU A 239 10.92 21.28 10.24
C GLU A 239 12.14 20.49 10.72
N ILE A 240 11.92 19.26 11.18
CA ILE A 240 12.97 18.36 11.64
C ILE A 240 13.23 17.28 10.58
N PRO A 241 14.49 17.05 10.17
CA PRO A 241 14.82 15.96 9.26
C PRO A 241 14.39 14.59 9.81
N VAL A 242 13.78 13.75 8.97
CA VAL A 242 13.29 12.41 9.38
C VAL A 242 14.40 11.56 10.00
N ARG A 243 15.63 11.63 9.47
CA ARG A 243 16.79 10.91 10.02
C ARG A 243 17.07 11.27 11.49
N GLU A 244 16.88 12.54 11.87
CA GLU A 244 17.12 13.05 13.22
C GLU A 244 15.97 12.67 14.14
N ALA A 245 14.73 12.85 13.67
CA ALA A 245 13.54 12.39 14.37
C ALA A 245 13.60 10.88 14.67
N PHE A 246 14.01 10.06 13.69
CA PHE A 246 14.18 8.63 13.86
C PHE A 246 15.29 8.26 14.85
N TYR A 247 16.42 8.98 14.79
CA TYR A 247 17.52 8.81 15.75
C TYR A 247 17.10 9.14 17.19
N HIS A 248 16.38 10.26 17.39
CA HIS A 248 15.83 10.64 18.69
C HIS A 248 14.78 9.64 19.18
N PHE A 249 13.91 9.15 18.28
CA PHE A 249 12.91 8.13 18.61
C PHE A 249 13.56 6.85 19.13
N ILE A 250 14.56 6.30 18.44
CA ILE A 250 15.27 5.07 18.89
C ILE A 250 15.96 5.28 20.25
N LYS A 251 16.41 6.49 20.56
CA LYS A 251 17.04 6.81 21.85
C LYS A 251 16.04 7.16 22.95
N SER A 252 14.79 7.41 22.60
CA SER A 252 13.75 7.81 23.55
C SER A 252 13.41 6.70 24.55
N PRO A 253 12.91 7.07 25.76
CA PRO A 253 12.35 6.10 26.69
C PRO A 253 11.22 5.28 26.06
N VAL A 254 10.38 5.91 25.22
CA VAL A 254 9.26 5.26 24.54
C VAL A 254 9.72 4.07 23.71
N TRP A 255 10.83 4.17 22.98
CA TRP A 255 11.36 3.03 22.22
C TRP A 255 11.83 1.89 23.12
N LYS A 256 12.46 2.21 24.25
CA LYS A 256 12.88 1.20 25.23
C LYS A 256 11.65 0.50 25.84
N ASP A 257 10.64 1.26 26.22
CA ASP A 257 9.40 0.73 26.81
C ASP A 257 8.63 -0.12 25.79
N LEU A 258 8.54 0.34 24.54
CA LEU A 258 7.96 -0.43 23.44
C LEU A 258 8.71 -1.75 23.23
N LYS A 259 10.05 -1.70 23.17
CA LYS A 259 10.89 -2.89 23.00
C LYS A 259 10.69 -3.87 24.15
N ASN A 260 10.71 -3.39 25.39
CA ASN A 260 10.52 -4.22 26.57
C ASN A 260 9.11 -4.84 26.58
N SER A 261 8.08 -4.05 26.30
CA SER A 261 6.69 -4.53 26.22
C SER A 261 6.53 -5.63 25.15
N LEU A 262 7.16 -5.47 23.99
CA LEU A 262 7.14 -6.49 22.92
C LEU A 262 7.84 -7.79 23.35
N ILE A 263 9.00 -7.68 24.02
CA ILE A 263 9.74 -8.84 24.54
C ILE A 263 8.94 -9.55 25.64
N GLU A 264 8.37 -8.80 26.58
CA GLU A 264 7.54 -9.34 27.65
C GLU A 264 6.29 -10.02 27.09
N THR A 265 5.62 -9.40 26.13
CA THR A 265 4.45 -9.99 25.45
C THR A 265 4.84 -11.27 24.71
N TRP A 266 6.01 -11.30 24.06
CA TRP A 266 6.52 -12.50 23.40
C TRP A 266 6.81 -13.62 24.40
N ASN A 267 7.50 -13.32 25.51
CA ASN A 267 7.80 -14.29 26.56
C ASN A 267 6.52 -14.81 27.21
N TYR A 268 5.56 -13.93 27.46
CA TYR A 268 4.23 -14.27 27.97
C TYR A 268 3.50 -15.22 27.02
N ALA A 269 3.51 -14.92 25.71
CA ALA A 269 2.91 -15.75 24.67
C ALA A 269 3.55 -17.14 24.56
N GLN A 270 4.87 -17.23 24.71
CA GLN A 270 5.58 -18.51 24.74
C GLN A 270 5.20 -19.36 25.95
N GLN A 271 4.95 -18.74 27.11
CA GLN A 271 4.63 -19.44 28.37
C GLN A 271 3.15 -19.83 28.49
N HIS A 272 2.23 -18.94 28.12
CA HIS A 272 0.79 -19.10 28.37
C HIS A 272 -0.01 -19.49 27.12
N GLY A 273 0.64 -19.53 25.95
CA GLY A 273 0.02 -19.81 24.68
C GLY A 273 -0.67 -18.59 24.06
N TRP A 274 -0.69 -18.56 22.73
CA TRP A 274 -1.13 -17.40 21.94
C TRP A 274 -2.59 -16.98 22.19
N MET A 275 -3.47 -17.94 22.47
CA MET A 275 -4.90 -17.64 22.68
C MET A 275 -5.15 -16.86 23.98
N GLU A 276 -4.44 -17.17 25.06
CA GLU A 276 -4.61 -16.46 26.34
C GLU A 276 -3.97 -15.07 26.27
N THR A 277 -2.83 -14.95 25.61
CA THR A 277 -2.23 -13.63 25.31
C THR A 277 -3.18 -12.78 24.46
N TRP A 278 -3.78 -13.35 23.41
CA TRP A 278 -4.78 -12.64 22.61
C TRP A 278 -5.99 -12.21 23.44
N ARG A 279 -6.49 -13.08 24.34
CA ARG A 279 -7.59 -12.74 25.26
C ARG A 279 -7.24 -11.53 26.13
N GLN A 280 -6.03 -11.49 26.70
CA GLN A 280 -5.57 -10.36 27.51
C GLN A 280 -5.38 -9.09 26.68
N VAL A 281 -4.80 -9.18 25.49
CA VAL A 281 -4.66 -8.04 24.58
C VAL A 281 -6.04 -7.47 24.24
N VAL A 282 -7.00 -8.34 23.91
CA VAL A 282 -8.39 -7.92 23.68
C VAL A 282 -8.98 -7.28 24.93
N GLU A 283 -8.79 -7.84 26.12
CA GLU A 283 -9.30 -7.30 27.38
C GLU A 283 -8.71 -5.91 27.72
N MET A 284 -7.39 -5.73 27.54
CA MET A 284 -6.70 -4.45 27.73
C MET A 284 -7.07 -3.40 26.70
N SER A 285 -7.44 -3.81 25.48
CA SER A 285 -7.85 -2.90 24.41
C SER A 285 -9.23 -2.26 24.63
N ASP A 286 -9.93 -2.63 25.71
CA ASP A 286 -11.28 -2.14 26.05
C ASP A 286 -12.24 -2.19 24.84
N PRO A 287 -12.58 -3.39 24.34
CA PRO A 287 -13.27 -3.57 23.07
C PRO A 287 -14.71 -3.03 23.11
N TYR A 288 -15.23 -2.76 24.31
CA TYR A 288 -16.54 -2.16 24.55
C TYR A 288 -16.45 -0.68 24.96
N GLY A 289 -15.26 -0.12 25.09
CA GLY A 289 -15.01 1.29 25.44
C GLY A 289 -15.48 1.70 26.83
N GLU A 290 -15.74 0.75 27.74
CA GLU A 290 -16.32 1.05 29.05
C GLU A 290 -15.30 1.74 29.97
N ASN A 291 -14.06 1.25 29.98
CA ASN A 291 -13.00 1.82 30.81
C ASN A 291 -12.66 3.24 30.36
N ASN A 292 -12.66 3.48 29.04
CA ASN A 292 -12.51 4.83 28.51
C ASN A 292 -13.69 5.74 28.89
N ALA A 293 -14.93 5.23 28.79
CA ALA A 293 -16.11 6.00 29.17
C ALA A 293 -16.11 6.40 30.66
N TYR A 294 -15.69 5.51 31.56
CA TYR A 294 -15.52 5.86 32.98
C TYR A 294 -14.46 6.94 33.18
N LYS A 295 -13.32 6.87 32.47
CA LYS A 295 -12.27 7.90 32.53
C LYS A 295 -12.75 9.26 32.04
N VAL A 296 -13.47 9.31 30.91
CA VAL A 296 -14.05 10.56 30.35
C VAL A 296 -15.00 11.23 31.36
N LEU A 297 -15.78 10.44 32.09
CA LEU A 297 -16.70 10.95 33.13
C LEU A 297 -16.01 11.23 34.48
N GLY A 298 -14.74 10.88 34.63
CA GLY A 298 -14.00 10.98 35.90
C GLY A 298 -14.53 10.05 36.98
N LEU A 299 -15.00 8.86 36.59
CA LEU A 299 -15.57 7.83 37.45
C LEU A 299 -14.68 6.59 37.50
N THR A 300 -14.80 5.80 38.57
CA THR A 300 -14.18 4.47 38.65
C THR A 300 -15.11 3.44 38.01
N SER A 301 -14.57 2.29 37.62
CA SER A 301 -15.35 1.16 37.06
C SER A 301 -16.37 0.56 38.05
N MET A 302 -16.33 0.97 39.32
CA MET A 302 -17.24 0.56 40.40
C MET A 302 -18.34 1.61 40.68
N ALA A 303 -18.40 2.71 39.91
CA ALA A 303 -19.36 3.78 40.14
C ALA A 303 -20.82 3.31 40.01
N SER A 304 -21.68 3.81 40.90
CA SER A 304 -23.11 3.49 40.90
C SER A 304 -23.85 4.16 39.74
N GLN A 305 -24.98 3.58 39.33
CA GLN A 305 -25.76 4.12 38.20
C GLN A 305 -26.28 5.55 38.46
N SER A 306 -26.58 5.88 39.71
CA SER A 306 -26.95 7.24 40.12
C SER A 306 -25.81 8.23 39.90
N GLU A 307 -24.57 7.85 40.21
CA GLU A 307 -23.38 8.68 40.01
C GLU A 307 -23.09 8.89 38.53
N ILE A 308 -23.19 7.83 37.71
CA ILE A 308 -23.03 7.92 36.25
C ILE A 308 -24.03 8.91 35.66
N ASN A 309 -25.32 8.74 35.98
CA ASN A 309 -26.38 9.61 35.45
C ASN A 309 -26.22 11.06 35.92
N SER A 310 -25.80 11.27 37.18
CA SER A 310 -25.56 12.60 37.71
C SER A 310 -24.38 13.28 36.99
N LYS A 311 -23.24 12.58 36.84
CA LYS A 311 -22.05 13.12 36.18
C LYS A 311 -22.30 13.40 34.69
N CYS A 312 -22.99 12.50 33.99
CA CYS A 312 -23.43 12.72 32.62
C CYS A 312 -24.21 14.04 32.49
N ARG A 313 -25.22 14.26 33.33
CA ARG A 313 -26.01 15.51 33.31
C ARG A 313 -25.15 16.73 33.62
N THR A 314 -24.32 16.66 34.65
CA THR A 314 -23.45 17.79 35.04
C THR A 314 -22.45 18.17 33.94
N LEU A 315 -21.80 17.18 33.32
CA LEU A 315 -20.80 17.40 32.28
C LEU A 315 -21.43 17.85 30.96
N SER A 316 -22.55 17.25 30.54
CA SER A 316 -23.29 17.71 29.35
C SER A 316 -23.77 19.16 29.48
N VAL A 317 -24.23 19.54 30.67
CA VAL A 317 -24.66 20.93 30.95
C VAL A 317 -23.48 21.90 31.04
N ARG A 318 -22.28 21.41 31.39
CA ARG A 318 -21.06 22.23 31.48
C ARG A 318 -20.47 22.52 30.10
N TYR A 319 -20.44 21.52 29.22
CA TYR A 319 -19.85 21.62 27.89
C TYR A 319 -20.87 21.94 26.78
N HIS A 320 -22.11 22.28 27.13
CA HIS A 320 -23.14 22.61 26.13
C HIS A 320 -22.71 23.80 25.25
N PRO A 321 -22.76 23.70 23.91
CA PRO A 321 -22.23 24.72 23.01
C PRO A 321 -22.90 26.08 23.19
N ASP A 322 -24.18 26.11 23.57
CA ASP A 322 -24.92 27.35 23.82
C ASP A 322 -24.43 28.16 25.03
N LYS A 323 -23.59 27.58 25.90
CA LYS A 323 -23.05 28.28 27.07
C LYS A 323 -21.73 28.99 26.80
N VAL A 324 -21.07 28.72 25.68
CA VAL A 324 -19.77 29.28 25.33
C VAL A 324 -19.95 30.38 24.30
N LYS A 325 -19.48 31.59 24.62
CA LYS A 325 -19.63 32.78 23.77
C LYS A 325 -18.46 32.99 22.80
N ASN A 326 -17.26 32.50 23.15
CA ASN A 326 -16.05 32.65 22.35
C ASN A 326 -15.99 31.57 21.25
N GLU A 327 -15.62 31.95 20.03
CA GLU A 327 -15.69 31.08 18.85
C GLU A 327 -14.62 29.97 18.87
N ASP A 328 -13.41 30.28 19.36
CA ASP A 328 -12.32 29.31 19.53
C ASP A 328 -12.58 28.30 20.67
N GLU A 329 -13.28 28.70 21.73
CA GLU A 329 -13.64 27.80 22.83
C GLU A 329 -14.87 26.94 22.50
N LYS A 330 -15.68 27.38 21.53
CA LYS A 330 -16.90 26.68 21.11
C LYS A 330 -16.59 25.35 20.44
N THR A 331 -15.55 25.29 19.62
CA THR A 331 -15.07 24.04 19.00
C THR A 331 -14.60 23.05 20.05
N THR A 332 -13.77 23.48 21.00
CA THR A 332 -13.29 22.63 22.11
C THR A 332 -14.42 22.18 23.04
N ALA A 333 -15.40 23.04 23.32
CA ALA A 333 -16.57 22.68 24.13
C ALA A 333 -17.47 21.66 23.41
N GLN A 334 -17.64 21.83 22.09
CA GLN A 334 -18.40 20.91 21.25
C GLN A 334 -17.75 19.52 21.19
N GLU A 335 -16.43 19.43 21.03
CA GLU A 335 -15.68 18.17 21.07
C GLU A 335 -15.89 17.45 22.41
N LYS A 336 -15.69 18.16 23.53
CA LYS A 336 -15.88 17.61 24.87
C LYS A 336 -17.33 17.20 25.15
N PHE A 337 -18.31 17.93 24.62
CA PHE A 337 -19.71 17.57 24.72
C PHE A 337 -20.01 16.24 24.02
N TYR A 338 -19.47 16.06 22.81
CA TYR A 338 -19.63 14.82 22.04
C TYR A 338 -18.98 13.63 22.75
N GLU A 339 -17.77 13.79 23.28
CA GLU A 339 -17.08 12.75 24.07
C GLU A 339 -17.88 12.32 25.29
N VAL A 340 -18.42 13.28 26.05
CA VAL A 340 -19.26 13.00 27.23
C VAL A 340 -20.54 12.27 26.82
N GLN A 341 -21.19 12.70 25.74
CA GLN A 341 -22.40 12.05 25.24
C GLN A 341 -22.12 10.60 24.82
N GLN A 342 -21.04 10.37 24.08
CA GLN A 342 -20.61 9.04 23.65
C GLN A 342 -20.31 8.14 24.85
N ALA A 343 -19.59 8.64 25.86
CA ALA A 343 -19.31 7.90 27.09
C ALA A 343 -20.59 7.49 27.84
N CYS A 344 -21.55 8.42 27.98
CA CYS A 344 -22.84 8.14 28.61
C CYS A 344 -23.67 7.10 27.84
N GLU A 345 -23.64 7.15 26.50
CA GLU A 345 -24.33 6.19 25.65
C GLU A 345 -23.74 4.79 25.77
N ILE A 346 -22.41 4.65 25.75
CA ILE A 346 -21.70 3.37 25.92
C ILE A 346 -22.09 2.71 27.25
N LEU A 347 -22.02 3.46 28.36
CA LEU A 347 -22.37 2.93 29.69
C LEU A 347 -23.86 2.56 29.79
N SER A 348 -24.76 3.34 29.16
CA SER A 348 -26.19 3.05 29.16
C SER A 348 -26.56 1.82 28.30
N SER A 349 -25.94 1.66 27.14
CA SER A 349 -26.23 0.59 26.19
C SER A 349 -25.68 -0.75 26.66
N ASN A 350 -24.47 -0.75 27.26
CA ASN A 350 -23.89 -1.95 27.84
C ASN A 350 -24.67 -2.46 29.05
N ARG A 351 -25.28 -1.56 29.85
CA ARG A 351 -26.26 -1.94 30.88
C ARG A 351 -27.45 -2.69 30.29
N VAL A 352 -28.04 -2.18 29.20
CA VAL A 352 -29.19 -2.84 28.53
C VAL A 352 -28.80 -4.22 28.03
N LYS A 353 -27.59 -4.37 27.45
CA LYS A 353 -27.05 -5.67 27.01
C LYS A 353 -26.86 -6.63 28.19
N ARG A 354 -26.24 -6.20 29.30
CA ARG A 354 -26.06 -7.02 30.52
C ARG A 354 -27.40 -7.50 31.08
N ARG A 355 -28.38 -6.59 31.20
CA ARG A 355 -29.73 -6.94 31.68
C ARG A 355 -30.43 -7.95 30.77
N ARG A 356 -30.27 -7.84 29.45
CA ARG A 356 -30.82 -8.81 28.48
C ARG A 356 -30.14 -10.18 28.59
N LYS A 357 -28.83 -10.23 28.82
CA LYS A 357 -28.07 -11.47 28.97
C LYS A 357 -28.50 -12.23 30.23
N ASN A 358 -28.59 -11.53 31.37
CA ASN A 358 -29.05 -12.14 32.62
C ASN A 358 -30.48 -12.69 32.50
N LYS A 359 -31.38 -11.96 31.83
CA LYS A 359 -32.74 -12.43 31.59
C LYS A 359 -32.81 -13.70 30.71
N ARG A 360 -31.85 -13.91 29.80
CA ARG A 360 -31.78 -15.12 28.97
C ARG A 360 -31.19 -16.30 29.75
N SER A 361 -30.13 -16.08 30.53
CA SER A 361 -29.55 -17.16 31.36
C SER A 361 -30.52 -17.69 32.41
N ASP A 362 -31.39 -16.83 32.95
CA ASP A 362 -32.43 -17.26 33.90
C ASP A 362 -33.51 -18.13 33.23
N GLN A 363 -33.78 -17.92 31.93
CA GLN A 363 -34.74 -18.73 31.16
C GLN A 363 -34.16 -20.07 30.69
N ASP A 364 -32.86 -20.12 30.39
CA ASP A 364 -32.20 -21.35 29.93
C ASP A 364 -31.84 -22.30 31.10
N GLY A 365 -31.84 -21.81 32.35
CA GLY A 365 -31.62 -22.62 33.55
C GLY A 365 -32.88 -23.20 34.22
N GLU A 366 -34.06 -22.87 33.69
CA GLU A 366 -35.37 -23.38 34.15
C GLU A 366 -35.97 -24.47 33.23
N LEU A 367 -35.23 -24.90 32.20
CA LEU A 367 -35.54 -26.04 31.30
C LEU A 367 -34.58 -27.20 31.58
#